data_AF-A0A849XXD4-F1
#
_entry.id   AF-A0A849XXD4-F1
#
_cell.length_a   1.000
_cell.length_b   1.000
_cell.length_c   1.000
_cell.angle_alpha   90.00
_cell.angle_beta   90.00
_cell.angle_gamma   90.00
#
_symmetry.space_group_name_H-M   'P 1'
#
loop_
_entity.id
_entity.type
_entity.pdbx_description
1 polymer ?
#
loop_
_entity_poly.entity_id
_entity_poly.type
_entity_poly.pdbx_seq_one_letter_code
_entity_poly.pdbx_strand_id
1 'polypeptide(L)'
;MNRLLGFRARADGSARRAPFAFAALGVAFFAFAPAARAYPEFQAQIAKGAGRPVNCALCHANPDGPDGASYGQIGRLNPEEMERLNRARKAIEPGAEVNSPILNEFGNELVRSLGMRRLLELKLNPAALPDAIDPKSDMDRDGIPDAEELRDATHPLKKEDGRPWRLFTHNVRKNLWTIFLAAVATAAGLYGLAQLLQGFARAARAAHGEEDSSDRE
;
A
#
# COMPACT_ATOMS: atom_id res chain seq x y z
N MET A 1 -2.80 -78.05 20.41
CA MET A 1 -3.93 -79.01 20.54
C MET A 1 -4.95 -78.42 21.50
N ASN A 2 -6.21 -78.27 21.03
CA ASN A 2 -7.48 -78.39 21.75
C ASN A 2 -7.55 -77.82 23.18
N ARG A 3 -8.47 -76.92 23.54
CA ARG A 3 -9.91 -77.16 23.50
C ARG A 3 -10.67 -75.88 23.84
N LEU A 4 -11.75 -75.71 23.08
CA LEU A 4 -12.91 -74.87 23.33
C LEU A 4 -13.48 -75.08 24.74
N LEU A 5 -14.06 -74.01 25.30
CA LEU A 5 -15.33 -73.91 26.06
C LEU A 5 -15.42 -72.41 26.44
N GLY A 6 -16.33 -71.59 25.92
CA GLY A 6 -17.77 -71.82 25.84
C GLY A 6 -18.42 -71.32 27.13
N PHE A 7 -18.56 -70.00 27.31
CA PHE A 7 -19.40 -69.43 28.36
C PHE A 7 -20.36 -68.38 27.81
N ARG A 8 -21.61 -68.57 28.22
CA ARG A 8 -22.83 -67.97 27.70
C ARG A 8 -23.09 -66.59 28.31
N ALA A 9 -23.87 -65.82 27.57
CA ALA A 9 -24.28 -64.45 27.83
C ALA A 9 -24.90 -64.18 29.21
N ARG A 10 -24.71 -62.94 29.67
CA ARG A 10 -25.74 -62.22 30.43
C ARG A 10 -25.73 -60.75 30.02
N ALA A 11 -26.83 -60.33 29.40
CA ALA A 11 -27.17 -58.94 29.21
C ALA A 11 -27.55 -58.36 30.57
N ASP A 12 -27.07 -57.17 30.89
CA ASP A 12 -27.82 -56.25 31.74
C ASP A 12 -27.35 -54.81 31.56
N GLY A 13 -28.34 -53.94 31.38
CA GLY A 13 -28.41 -52.69 32.12
C GLY A 13 -27.50 -51.53 31.74
N SER A 14 -28.12 -50.52 31.12
CA SER A 14 -28.09 -49.16 31.64
C SER A 14 -26.73 -48.44 31.73
N ALA A 15 -26.51 -47.50 30.82
CA ALA A 15 -26.54 -46.07 31.19
C ALA A 15 -26.06 -45.23 29.99
N ARG A 16 -26.98 -44.42 29.47
CA ARG A 16 -26.65 -43.27 28.65
C ARG A 16 -25.77 -42.33 29.49
N ARG A 17 -24.51 -42.14 29.11
CA ARG A 17 -23.69 -41.01 29.57
C ARG A 17 -23.24 -40.23 28.36
N ALA A 18 -23.79 -39.02 28.26
CA ALA A 18 -23.50 -38.04 27.23
C ALA A 18 -22.02 -37.60 27.30
N PRO A 19 -21.29 -37.55 26.17
CA PRO A 19 -19.99 -36.91 26.10
C PRO A 19 -20.14 -35.55 25.42
N PHE A 20 -20.71 -34.55 26.10
CA PHE A 20 -20.71 -33.17 25.60
C PHE A 20 -20.52 -32.18 26.76
N ALA A 21 -19.34 -32.22 27.38
CA ALA A 21 -18.97 -31.25 28.41
C ALA A 21 -17.45 -31.00 28.45
N PHE A 22 -16.80 -30.77 27.30
CA PHE A 22 -15.40 -30.30 27.26
C PHE A 22 -15.11 -29.37 26.06
N ALA A 23 -16.09 -28.59 25.62
CA ALA A 23 -15.92 -27.65 24.49
C ALA A 23 -16.06 -26.16 24.87
N ALA A 24 -15.92 -25.80 26.16
CA ALA A 24 -16.14 -24.43 26.63
C ALA A 24 -14.92 -23.73 27.27
N LEU A 25 -13.74 -24.36 27.29
CA LEU A 25 -12.54 -23.78 27.94
C LEU A 25 -11.39 -23.45 26.97
N GLY A 26 -11.60 -23.54 25.65
CA GLY A 26 -10.56 -23.31 24.63
C GLY A 26 -10.62 -21.96 23.91
N VAL A 27 -11.70 -21.19 24.06
CA VAL A 27 -11.94 -19.99 23.23
C VAL A 27 -11.49 -18.68 23.93
N ALA A 28 -11.21 -18.70 25.22
CA ALA A 28 -10.87 -17.48 25.96
C ALA A 28 -9.41 -17.01 25.83
N PHE A 29 -8.50 -17.81 25.25
CA PHE A 29 -7.06 -17.50 25.26
C PHE A 29 -6.56 -16.71 24.04
N PHE A 30 -7.38 -16.51 23.00
CA PHE A 30 -6.96 -15.76 21.80
C PHE A 30 -7.27 -14.26 21.83
N ALA A 31 -7.95 -13.76 22.87
CA ALA A 31 -8.42 -12.37 22.90
C ALA A 31 -7.37 -11.34 23.38
N PHE A 32 -6.17 -11.78 23.80
CA PHE A 32 -5.16 -10.90 24.42
C PHE A 32 -3.76 -11.08 23.85
N ALA A 33 -3.62 -11.41 22.55
CA ALA A 33 -2.33 -11.23 21.90
C ALA A 33 -2.03 -9.72 21.84
N PRO A 34 -1.01 -9.21 22.54
CA PRO A 34 -0.61 -7.82 22.36
C PRO A 34 -0.19 -7.66 20.90
N ALA A 35 -0.83 -6.74 20.17
CA ALA A 35 -0.40 -6.39 18.83
C ALA A 35 1.08 -6.00 18.90
N ALA A 36 1.94 -6.73 18.17
CA ALA A 36 3.35 -6.38 18.01
C ALA A 36 3.41 -4.99 17.36
N ARG A 37 3.61 -3.96 18.18
CA ARG A 37 3.66 -2.57 17.71
C ARG A 37 5.10 -2.14 17.65
N ALA A 38 5.60 -2.03 16.43
CA ALA A 38 6.83 -1.32 16.18
C ALA A 38 6.59 0.18 16.38
N TYR A 39 7.35 0.82 17.27
CA TYR A 39 7.30 2.26 17.54
C TYR A 39 5.87 2.84 17.60
N PRO A 40 5.09 2.43 18.61
CA PRO A 40 3.68 2.81 18.72
C PRO A 40 3.47 4.33 18.75
N GLU A 41 4.49 5.12 19.09
CA GLU A 41 4.41 6.57 19.21
C GLU A 41 4.25 7.26 17.85
N PHE A 42 5.06 6.89 16.85
CA PHE A 42 4.93 7.43 15.49
C PHE A 42 3.64 6.94 14.83
N GLN A 43 3.35 5.65 14.95
CA GLN A 43 2.11 5.09 14.40
C GLN A 43 0.88 5.75 15.02
N ALA A 44 0.86 5.94 16.34
CA ALA A 44 -0.25 6.60 17.03
C ALA A 44 -0.38 8.08 16.60
N GLN A 45 0.75 8.78 16.41
CA GLN A 45 0.72 10.16 15.94
C GLN A 45 0.12 10.28 14.55
N ILE A 46 0.54 9.40 13.63
CA ILE A 46 0.05 9.41 12.25
C ILE A 46 -1.43 8.99 12.22
N ALA A 47 -1.81 7.96 12.98
CA ALA A 47 -3.19 7.50 13.09
C ALA A 47 -4.16 8.56 13.60
N LYS A 48 -3.73 9.49 14.47
CA LYS A 48 -4.56 10.62 14.94
C LYS A 48 -5.00 11.55 13.80
N GLY A 49 -4.17 11.72 12.76
CA GLY A 49 -4.46 12.59 11.62
C GLY A 49 -5.08 11.88 10.42
N ALA A 50 -4.93 10.56 10.34
CA ALA A 50 -5.18 9.80 9.12
C ALA A 50 -6.65 9.59 8.76
N GLY A 51 -7.55 9.54 9.76
CA GLY A 51 -8.94 9.12 9.56
C GLY A 51 -9.10 7.70 8.98
N ARG A 52 -8.01 6.94 8.87
CA ARG A 52 -7.89 5.60 8.26
C ARG A 52 -6.88 4.75 9.05
N PRO A 53 -6.95 3.42 9.01
CA PRO A 53 -5.97 2.57 9.68
C PRO A 53 -4.59 2.72 9.02
N VAL A 54 -3.59 3.02 9.84
CA VAL A 54 -2.18 3.13 9.42
C VAL A 54 -1.45 1.90 9.97
N ASN A 55 -0.80 1.13 9.10
CA ASN A 55 -0.06 -0.07 9.51
C ASN A 55 1.42 0.24 9.79
N CYS A 56 2.13 -0.71 10.40
CA CYS A 56 3.56 -0.56 10.71
C CYS A 56 4.44 -0.56 9.43
N ALA A 57 3.86 -0.87 8.26
CA ALA A 57 4.56 -0.92 6.98
C ALA A 57 5.06 0.45 6.49
N LEU A 58 4.69 1.54 7.18
CA LEU A 58 5.22 2.86 6.88
C LEU A 58 6.76 2.89 6.98
N CYS A 59 7.34 2.25 8.01
CA CYS A 59 8.79 2.19 8.22
C CYS A 59 9.35 0.76 8.21
N HIS A 60 8.51 -0.27 8.28
CA HIS A 60 8.93 -1.66 8.35
C HIS A 60 8.67 -2.43 7.06
N ALA A 61 9.54 -3.41 6.80
CA ALA A 61 9.37 -4.33 5.67
C ALA A 61 8.13 -5.20 5.83
N ASN A 62 7.77 -5.54 7.07
CA ASN A 62 6.57 -6.30 7.41
C ASN A 62 5.47 -5.41 8.02
N PRO A 63 4.20 -5.53 7.58
CA PRO A 63 3.08 -4.75 8.14
C PRO A 63 2.79 -5.01 9.61
N ASP A 64 3.16 -6.17 10.14
CA ASP A 64 2.96 -6.57 11.54
C ASP A 64 4.11 -6.08 12.45
N GLY A 65 5.09 -5.38 11.90
CA GLY A 65 6.26 -4.89 12.64
C GLY A 65 7.45 -5.86 12.62
N PRO A 66 8.53 -5.55 13.37
CA PRO A 66 9.83 -6.23 13.28
C PRO A 66 9.89 -7.55 14.04
N ASP A 67 8.96 -7.80 14.97
CA ASP A 67 8.95 -8.98 15.82
C ASP A 67 8.12 -10.10 15.18
N GLY A 68 8.64 -11.33 15.20
CA GLY A 68 7.97 -12.52 14.66
C GLY A 68 8.86 -13.32 13.72
N ALA A 69 8.28 -14.31 13.04
CA ALA A 69 8.98 -15.27 12.18
C ALA A 69 8.59 -15.15 10.69
N SER A 70 7.92 -14.07 10.30
CA SER A 70 7.56 -13.78 8.91
C SER A 70 8.68 -13.04 8.17
N TYR A 71 8.51 -12.82 6.86
CA TYR A 71 9.46 -12.03 6.06
C TYR A 71 9.65 -10.63 6.64
N GLY A 72 10.88 -10.13 6.70
CA GLY A 72 11.17 -8.80 7.26
C GLY A 72 11.06 -8.71 8.79
N GLN A 73 11.01 -9.85 9.49
CA GLN A 73 10.96 -9.92 10.95
C GLN A 73 12.20 -10.62 11.52
N ILE A 74 12.58 -10.27 12.75
CA ILE A 74 13.82 -10.69 13.41
C ILE A 74 13.96 -12.20 13.47
N GLY A 75 12.87 -12.94 13.73
CA GLY A 75 12.89 -14.39 13.89
C GLY A 75 13.13 -15.18 12.60
N ARG A 76 13.11 -14.53 11.43
CA ARG A 76 13.39 -15.18 10.13
C ARG A 76 14.71 -14.73 9.50
N LEU A 77 15.44 -13.82 10.15
CA LEU A 77 16.69 -13.29 9.61
C LEU A 77 17.79 -14.36 9.63
N ASN A 78 18.49 -14.50 8.51
CA ASN A 78 19.70 -15.31 8.45
C ASN A 78 20.90 -14.57 9.10
N PRO A 79 22.07 -15.21 9.29
CA PRO A 79 23.22 -14.58 9.92
C PRO A 79 23.70 -13.29 9.22
N GLU A 80 23.71 -13.24 7.90
CA GLU A 80 24.13 -12.05 7.12
C GLU A 80 23.14 -10.88 7.29
N GLU A 81 21.84 -11.19 7.31
CA GLU A 81 20.77 -10.24 7.58
C GLU A 81 20.83 -9.72 9.02
N MET A 82 21.17 -10.59 9.99
CA MET A 82 21.41 -10.19 11.37
C MET A 82 22.61 -9.25 11.49
N GLU A 83 23.69 -9.48 10.74
CA GLU A 83 24.82 -8.55 10.68
C GLU A 83 24.43 -7.20 10.07
N ARG A 84 23.66 -7.20 8.98
CA ARG A 84 23.11 -5.97 8.37
C ARG A 84 22.24 -5.20 9.36
N LEU A 85 21.36 -5.88 10.09
CA LEU A 85 20.56 -5.30 11.16
C LEU A 85 21.46 -4.70 12.25
N ASN A 86 22.49 -5.41 12.68
CA ASN A 86 23.43 -4.93 13.68
C ASN A 86 24.23 -3.70 13.19
N ARG A 87 24.58 -3.63 11.91
CA ARG A 87 25.17 -2.42 11.30
C ARG A 87 24.19 -1.25 11.31
N ALA A 88 22.95 -1.48 10.87
CA ALA A 88 21.89 -0.46 10.91
C ALA A 88 21.64 0.09 12.32
N ARG A 89 21.64 -0.78 13.35
CA ARG A 89 21.51 -0.37 14.75
C ARG A 89 22.68 0.48 15.27
N LYS A 90 23.85 0.37 14.64
CA LYS A 90 25.05 1.16 14.96
C LYS A 90 25.13 2.49 14.20
N ALA A 91 24.22 2.76 13.27
CA ALA A 91 24.13 4.02 12.55
C ALA A 91 23.58 5.14 13.45
N ILE A 92 24.35 5.54 14.46
CA ILE A 92 23.95 6.56 15.44
C ILE A 92 23.82 7.93 14.78
N GLU A 93 24.78 8.28 13.92
CA GLU A 93 24.88 9.55 13.21
C GLU A 93 24.36 9.42 11.76
N PRO A 94 23.89 10.53 11.15
CA PRO A 94 23.44 10.54 9.77
C PRO A 94 24.58 10.28 8.77
N GLY A 95 24.22 9.83 7.57
CA GLY A 95 25.14 9.54 6.47
C GLY A 95 25.74 8.13 6.48
N ALA A 96 25.46 7.32 7.49
CA ALA A 96 25.87 5.92 7.52
C ALA A 96 25.14 5.11 6.43
N GLU A 97 25.83 4.11 5.87
CA GLU A 97 25.19 3.16 4.97
C GLU A 97 24.26 2.23 5.76
N VAL A 98 22.94 2.44 5.61
CA VAL A 98 21.92 1.69 6.31
C VAL A 98 21.14 0.83 5.32
N ASN A 99 21.16 -0.47 5.54
CA ASN A 99 20.38 -1.43 4.77
C ASN A 99 19.86 -2.54 5.69
N SER A 100 18.90 -2.17 6.53
CA SER A 100 18.26 -3.05 7.49
C SER A 100 17.22 -3.94 6.81
N PRO A 101 17.23 -5.26 7.03
CA PRO A 101 16.25 -6.18 6.45
C PRO A 101 14.85 -6.08 7.10
N ILE A 102 14.73 -5.41 8.25
CA ILE A 102 13.45 -5.22 8.95
C ILE A 102 12.79 -3.87 8.64
N LEU A 103 13.54 -2.95 8.01
CA LEU A 103 13.03 -1.66 7.57
C LEU A 103 12.71 -1.75 6.08
N ASN A 104 11.67 -1.04 5.66
CA ASN A 104 11.44 -0.83 4.24
C ASN A 104 12.42 0.24 3.70
N GLU A 105 12.26 0.65 2.45
CA GLU A 105 13.11 1.68 1.85
C GLU A 105 13.04 3.00 2.65
N PHE A 106 11.83 3.46 2.99
CA PHE A 106 11.60 4.67 3.77
C PHE A 106 12.23 4.64 5.17
N GLY A 107 12.08 3.54 5.90
CA GLY A 107 12.68 3.35 7.21
C GLY A 107 14.21 3.36 7.14
N ASN A 108 14.80 2.73 6.12
CA ASN A 108 16.25 2.80 5.90
C ASN A 108 16.69 4.23 5.57
N GLU A 109 15.90 4.96 4.78
CA GLU A 109 16.18 6.36 4.45
C GLU A 109 16.11 7.27 5.68
N LEU A 110 15.14 7.07 6.56
CA LEU A 110 15.05 7.81 7.82
C LEU A 110 16.30 7.61 8.69
N VAL A 111 16.77 6.38 8.85
CA VAL A 111 17.97 6.12 9.65
C VAL A 111 19.21 6.68 8.96
N ARG A 112 19.30 6.59 7.63
CA ARG A 112 20.40 7.15 6.85
C ARG A 112 20.46 8.67 6.95
N SER A 113 19.33 9.36 6.78
CA SER A 113 19.25 10.83 6.73
C SER A 113 19.32 11.49 8.11
N LEU A 114 18.70 10.89 9.13
CA LEU A 114 18.60 11.46 10.47
C LEU A 114 19.59 10.85 11.48
N GLY A 115 19.97 9.59 11.28
CA GLY A 115 20.67 8.79 12.28
C GLY A 115 19.73 8.29 13.40
N MET A 116 20.12 7.20 14.05
CA MET A 116 19.33 6.61 15.15
C MET A 116 19.17 7.56 16.34
N ARG A 117 20.17 8.41 16.64
CA ARG A 117 20.09 9.37 17.75
C ARG A 117 18.91 10.32 17.56
N ARG A 118 18.80 10.94 16.39
CA ARG A 118 17.73 11.89 16.09
C ARG A 118 16.36 11.21 16.04
N LEU A 119 16.27 10.00 15.50
CA LEU A 119 15.02 9.23 15.50
C LEU A 119 14.55 8.91 16.93
N LEU A 120 15.46 8.57 17.84
CA LEU A 120 15.14 8.33 19.25
C LEU A 120 14.70 9.63 19.96
N GLU A 121 15.28 10.77 19.64
CA GLU A 121 14.81 12.07 20.13
C GLU A 121 13.40 12.39 19.61
N LEU A 122 13.16 12.19 18.31
CA LEU A 122 11.86 12.41 17.67
C LEU A 122 10.79 11.46 18.21
N LYS A 123 11.17 10.30 18.75
CA LYS A 123 10.24 9.40 19.44
C LYS A 123 9.52 10.08 20.62
N LEU A 124 10.18 11.04 21.28
CA LEU A 124 9.59 11.83 22.36
C LEU A 124 8.60 12.89 21.85
N ASN A 125 8.75 13.33 20.59
CA ASN A 125 7.86 14.26 19.93
C ASN A 125 7.62 13.85 18.46
N PRO A 126 6.79 12.82 18.22
CA PRO A 126 6.63 12.22 16.90
C PRO A 126 6.02 13.19 15.88
N ALA A 127 5.34 14.24 16.33
CA ALA A 127 4.78 15.28 15.48
C ALA A 127 5.86 16.11 14.75
N ALA A 128 7.10 16.13 15.25
CA ALA A 128 8.22 16.83 14.62
C ALA A 128 8.94 16.00 13.54
N LEU A 129 8.55 14.74 13.33
CA LEU A 129 9.19 13.87 12.32
C LEU A 129 9.09 14.44 10.90
N PRO A 130 7.92 14.91 10.42
CA PRO A 130 7.82 15.50 9.07
C PRO A 130 8.77 16.67 8.84
N ASP A 131 9.01 17.48 9.87
CA ASP A 131 9.87 18.66 9.77
C ASP A 131 11.36 18.32 9.83
N ALA A 132 11.70 17.10 10.27
CA ALA A 132 13.07 16.63 10.35
C ALA A 132 13.57 16.02 9.03
N ILE A 133 12.66 15.55 8.17
CA ILE A 133 12.98 14.88 6.91
C ILE A 133 13.33 15.91 5.84
N ASP A 134 14.17 15.52 4.86
CA ASP A 134 14.47 16.38 3.72
C ASP A 134 13.16 16.76 3.00
N PRO A 135 12.82 18.06 2.89
CA PRO A 135 11.59 18.51 2.22
C PRO A 135 11.54 18.18 0.72
N LYS A 136 12.65 17.72 0.13
CA LYS A 136 12.73 17.26 -1.26
C LYS A 136 12.65 15.74 -1.42
N SER A 137 12.62 14.98 -0.32
CA SER A 137 12.46 13.54 -0.38
C SER A 137 11.07 13.20 -0.94
N ASP A 138 11.05 12.38 -1.98
CA ASP A 138 9.87 11.89 -2.71
C ASP A 138 10.23 10.50 -3.21
N MET A 139 10.10 9.51 -2.31
CA MET A 139 10.69 8.19 -2.52
C MET A 139 9.96 7.40 -3.60
N ASP A 140 8.64 7.50 -3.67
CA ASP A 140 7.89 6.85 -4.72
C ASP A 140 7.82 7.66 -6.03
N ARG A 141 8.19 8.95 -6.02
CA ARG A 141 8.22 9.84 -7.19
C ARG A 141 6.83 10.12 -7.75
N ASP A 142 5.83 10.15 -6.89
CA ASP A 142 4.48 10.63 -7.23
C ASP A 142 4.39 12.17 -7.29
N GLY A 143 5.44 12.85 -6.80
CA GLY A 143 5.57 14.31 -6.82
C GLY A 143 4.96 15.02 -5.61
N ILE A 144 4.61 14.27 -4.56
CA ILE A 144 4.27 14.75 -3.22
C ILE A 144 5.47 14.42 -2.32
N PRO A 145 6.06 15.40 -1.61
CA PRO A 145 7.19 15.11 -0.72
C PRO A 145 6.79 14.20 0.45
N ASP A 146 7.66 13.25 0.84
CA ASP A 146 7.42 12.28 1.91
C ASP A 146 7.07 12.96 3.25
N ALA A 147 7.65 14.14 3.51
CA ALA A 147 7.34 14.94 4.69
C ALA A 147 5.87 15.40 4.70
N GLU A 148 5.36 15.82 3.54
CA GLU A 148 3.95 16.20 3.40
C GLU A 148 3.05 14.97 3.47
N GLU A 149 3.50 13.85 2.94
CA GLU A 149 2.78 12.58 3.04
C GLU A 149 2.62 12.11 4.48
N LEU A 150 3.68 12.19 5.28
CA LEU A 150 3.58 11.89 6.72
C LEU A 150 2.60 12.80 7.45
N ARG A 151 2.52 14.09 7.09
CA ARG A 151 1.52 15.01 7.66
C ARG A 151 0.10 14.62 7.25
N ASP A 152 -0.06 14.16 6.02
CA ASP A 152 -1.33 13.67 5.48
C ASP A 152 -1.66 12.24 5.89
N ALA A 153 -0.74 11.56 6.58
CA ALA A 153 -0.80 10.15 6.92
C ALA A 153 -0.96 9.24 5.68
N THR A 154 -0.30 9.61 4.60
CA THR A 154 -0.12 8.85 3.35
C THR A 154 1.17 8.03 3.38
N HIS A 155 1.30 7.06 2.48
CA HIS A 155 2.42 6.10 2.52
C HIS A 155 3.53 6.50 1.55
N PRO A 156 4.76 6.80 2.04
CA PRO A 156 5.89 7.31 1.23
C PRO A 156 6.44 6.41 0.13
N LEU A 157 5.89 5.21 -0.03
CA LEU A 157 6.38 4.20 -0.98
C LEU A 157 5.26 3.74 -1.93
N LYS A 158 4.08 4.36 -1.86
CA LYS A 158 2.89 3.93 -2.59
C LYS A 158 2.26 5.13 -3.29
N LYS A 159 2.55 5.23 -4.59
CA LYS A 159 2.07 6.29 -5.48
C LYS A 159 0.55 6.49 -5.51
N GLU A 160 -0.19 5.45 -5.15
CA GLU A 160 -1.66 5.45 -5.15
C GLU A 160 -2.24 5.86 -3.79
N ASP A 161 -1.40 5.90 -2.74
CA ASP A 161 -1.83 6.07 -1.36
C ASP A 161 -1.80 7.54 -0.91
N GLY A 162 -2.17 8.48 -1.78
CA GLY A 162 -2.21 9.91 -1.52
C GLY A 162 -3.62 10.46 -1.31
N ARG A 163 -3.75 11.75 -0.98
CA ARG A 163 -5.06 12.43 -1.02
C ARG A 163 -5.55 12.48 -2.48
N PRO A 164 -6.76 11.98 -2.80
CA PRO A 164 -7.21 11.83 -4.18
C PRO A 164 -7.13 13.11 -5.00
N TRP A 165 -7.50 14.25 -4.40
CA TRP A 165 -7.45 15.55 -5.07
C TRP A 165 -6.02 16.04 -5.30
N ARG A 166 -5.09 15.80 -4.37
CA ARG A 166 -3.68 16.16 -4.54
C ARG A 166 -3.04 15.35 -5.65
N LEU A 167 -3.22 14.02 -5.63
CA LEU A 167 -2.77 13.14 -6.70
C LEU A 167 -3.35 13.54 -8.06
N PHE A 168 -4.65 13.84 -8.12
CA PHE A 168 -5.30 14.32 -9.33
C PHE A 168 -4.65 15.62 -9.85
N THR A 169 -4.55 16.64 -9.00
CA THR A 169 -3.97 17.94 -9.39
C THR A 169 -2.51 17.81 -9.82
N HIS A 170 -1.71 16.98 -9.15
CA HIS A 170 -0.33 16.70 -9.53
C HIS A 170 -0.26 16.00 -10.89
N ASN A 171 -1.03 14.92 -11.08
CA ASN A 171 -1.06 14.18 -12.34
C ASN A 171 -1.56 15.03 -13.52
N VAL A 172 -2.57 15.87 -13.30
CA VAL A 172 -3.03 16.85 -14.30
C VAL A 172 -1.89 17.79 -14.64
N ARG A 173 -1.26 18.44 -13.64
CA ARG A 173 -0.14 19.38 -13.82
C ARG A 173 1.02 18.76 -14.62
N LYS A 174 1.43 17.55 -14.24
CA LYS A 174 2.51 16.78 -14.88
C LYS A 174 2.20 16.45 -16.33
N ASN A 175 0.94 16.13 -16.63
CA ASN A 175 0.49 15.74 -17.97
C ASN A 175 -0.20 16.86 -18.75
N LEU A 176 -0.13 18.12 -18.30
CA LEU A 176 -0.84 19.25 -18.94
C LEU A 176 -0.55 19.34 -20.43
N TRP A 177 0.71 19.13 -20.81
CA TRP A 177 1.09 19.21 -22.21
C TRP A 177 0.48 18.07 -23.04
N THR A 178 0.50 16.85 -22.52
CA THR A 178 -0.13 15.69 -23.17
C THR A 178 -1.64 15.87 -23.29
N ILE A 179 -2.29 16.34 -22.22
CA ILE A 179 -3.73 16.64 -22.20
C ILE A 179 -4.07 17.72 -23.22
N PHE A 180 -3.27 18.79 -23.27
CA PHE A 180 -3.44 19.87 -24.24
C PHE A 180 -3.29 19.37 -25.68
N LEU A 181 -2.22 18.62 -25.99
CA LEU A 181 -2.01 18.06 -27.33
C LEU A 181 -3.14 17.10 -27.72
N ALA A 182 -3.62 16.26 -26.79
CA ALA A 182 -4.75 15.38 -27.03
C ALA A 182 -6.03 16.17 -27.35
N ALA A 183 -6.27 17.28 -26.64
CA ALA A 183 -7.40 18.17 -26.91
C ALA A 183 -7.28 18.82 -28.31
N VAL A 184 -6.09 19.32 -28.67
CA VAL A 184 -5.84 19.90 -30.00
C VAL A 184 -6.02 18.86 -31.11
N ALA A 185 -5.48 17.66 -30.94
CA ALA A 185 -5.64 16.57 -31.90
C ALA A 185 -7.11 16.17 -32.07
N THR A 186 -7.85 16.08 -30.96
CA THR A 186 -9.29 15.79 -30.98
C THR A 186 -10.06 16.87 -31.74
N ALA A 187 -9.78 18.15 -31.45
CA ALA A 187 -10.41 19.29 -32.12
C ALA A 187 -10.10 19.32 -33.63
N ALA A 188 -8.83 19.09 -34.00
CA ALA A 188 -8.41 19.02 -35.39
C ALA A 188 -9.09 17.85 -36.14
N GLY A 189 -9.21 16.68 -35.49
CA GLY A 189 -9.91 15.52 -36.04
C GLY A 189 -11.40 15.79 -36.28
N LEU A 190 -12.08 16.38 -35.30
CA LEU A 190 -13.49 16.78 -35.43
C LEU A 190 -13.69 17.83 -36.52
N TYR A 191 -12.78 18.81 -36.61
CA TYR A 191 -12.81 19.82 -37.67
C TYR A 191 -12.63 19.19 -39.06
N GLY A 192 -11.64 18.30 -39.22
CA GLY A 192 -11.42 17.59 -40.48
C GLY A 192 -12.62 16.74 -40.90
N LEU A 193 -13.24 16.04 -39.96
CA LEU A 193 -14.46 15.27 -40.21
C LEU A 193 -15.63 16.15 -40.64
N ALA A 194 -15.82 17.31 -40.00
CA ALA A 194 -16.84 18.27 -40.40
C ALA A 194 -16.62 18.80 -41.82
N GLN A 195 -15.39 19.14 -42.19
CA GLN A 195 -15.05 19.60 -43.55
C GLN A 195 -15.26 18.51 -44.60
N LEU A 196 -14.94 17.26 -44.27
CA LEU A 196 -15.14 16.11 -45.15
C LEU A 196 -16.63 15.85 -45.41
N LEU A 197 -17.47 15.93 -44.37
CA LEU A 197 -18.93 15.82 -44.52
C LEU A 197 -19.50 16.97 -45.37
N GLN A 198 -19.01 18.20 -45.19
CA GLN A 198 -19.40 19.32 -46.03
C GLN A 198 -18.97 19.12 -47.49
N GLY A 199 -17.78 18.55 -47.71
CA GLY A 199 -17.30 18.15 -49.03
C GLY A 199 -18.25 17.17 -49.71
N PHE A 200 -18.62 16.09 -49.03
CA PHE A 200 -19.58 15.12 -49.55
C PHE A 200 -20.96 15.73 -49.82
N ALA A 201 -21.46 16.59 -48.93
CA ALA A 201 -22.75 17.26 -49.13
C ALA A 201 -22.74 18.18 -50.37
N ARG A 202 -21.64 18.90 -50.62
CA ARG A 202 -21.48 19.73 -51.83
C ARG A 202 -21.41 18.88 -53.08
N ALA A 203 -20.64 17.79 -53.07
CA ALA A 203 -20.52 16.87 -54.20
C ALA A 203 -21.87 16.23 -54.56
N ALA A 204 -22.65 15.78 -53.57
CA ALA A 204 -23.97 15.20 -53.79
C ALA A 204 -24.95 16.21 -54.42
N ARG A 205 -24.94 17.47 -53.97
CA ARG A 205 -25.80 18.52 -54.57
C ARG A 205 -25.42 18.83 -56.02
N ALA A 206 -24.13 18.82 -56.36
CA ALA A 206 -23.67 19.05 -57.73
C ALA A 206 -24.16 17.92 -58.67
N ALA A 207 -24.05 16.67 -58.24
CA ALA A 207 -24.49 15.51 -59.02
C ALA A 207 -26.00 15.54 -59.32
N HIS A 208 -26.84 15.94 -58.36
CA HIS A 208 -28.28 16.07 -58.59
C HIS A 208 -28.68 17.33 -59.39
N GLY A 209 -27.86 18.38 -59.38
CA GLY A 209 -28.16 19.63 -60.08
C GLY A 209 -27.92 19.57 -61.60
N GLU A 210 -27.10 18.64 -62.08
CA GLU A 210 -26.86 18.46 -63.52
C GLU A 210 -28.03 17.77 -64.24
N GLU A 211 -28.75 16.85 -63.59
CA GLU A 211 -29.89 16.12 -64.18
C GLU A 211 -31.10 17.03 -64.50
N ASP A 212 -31.37 18.05 -63.69
CA ASP A 212 -32.52 18.96 -63.90
C ASP A 212 -32.32 19.96 -65.06
N SER A 213 -31.11 20.06 -65.61
CA SER A 213 -30.75 21.02 -66.65
C SER A 213 -30.79 20.44 -68.08
N SER A 214 -30.76 19.11 -68.26
CA SER A 214 -30.81 18.51 -69.60
C SER A 214 -32.21 18.34 -70.18
N ASP A 215 -33.26 18.49 -69.37
CA ASP A 215 -34.66 18.27 -69.79
C ASP A 215 -35.38 19.56 -70.23
N ARG A 216 -34.64 20.66 -70.39
CA ARG A 216 -35.18 21.97 -70.81
C ARG A 216 -34.74 22.44 -72.20
N GLU A 217 -34.09 21.58 -73.00
CA GLU A 217 -33.82 21.80 -74.43
C GLU A 217 -34.73 20.92 -75.30
#